data_AF-A0A556QM92-F1
#
_entry.id   AF-A0A556QM92-F1
#
_cell.length_a   1.000
_cell.length_b   1.000
_cell.length_c   1.000
_cell.angle_alpha   90.00
_cell.angle_beta   90.00
_cell.angle_gamma   90.00
#
_symmetry.space_group_name_H-M   'P 1'
#
loop_
_entity.id
_entity.type
_entity.pdbx_description
1 polymer ?
#
loop_
_entity_poly.entity_id
_entity_poly.type
_entity_poly.pdbx_seq_one_letter_code
_entity_poly.pdbx_strand_id
1 'polypeptide(L)' 'MPIEIKIRKNEPVDRALRRLKKKLERENIIKDVRAKRYNEKPTERRRRKVKVMAFTQMLRDRHSQ' A
#
# COMPACT_ATOMS: atom_id res chain seq x y z
N MET A 1 11.71 6.12 -8.51
CA MET A 1 11.10 6.44 -9.82
C MET A 1 10.01 7.46 -9.58
N PRO A 2 9.94 8.56 -10.34
CA PRO A 2 8.87 9.53 -10.19
C PRO A 2 7.53 8.95 -10.66
N ILE A 3 6.46 9.25 -9.93
CA ILE A 3 5.11 8.77 -10.24
C ILE A 3 4.51 9.71 -11.28
N GLU A 4 4.85 9.44 -12.52
CA GLU A 4 4.34 10.20 -13.66
C GLU A 4 3.35 9.36 -14.45
N ILE A 5 2.34 10.03 -15.01
CA ILE A 5 1.40 9.47 -15.98
C ILE A 5 1.41 10.36 -17.20
N LYS A 6 1.80 9.78 -18.34
CA LYS A 6 1.72 10.43 -19.64
C LYS A 6 0.27 10.35 -20.14
N ILE A 7 -0.35 11.51 -20.33
CA ILE A 7 -1.72 11.66 -20.83
C ILE A 7 -1.65 11.78 -22.37
N ARG A 8 -2.56 11.12 -23.09
CA ARG A 8 -2.68 11.25 -24.56
C ARG A 8 -3.67 12.38 -24.91
N LYS A 9 -3.51 13.01 -26.09
CA LYS A 9 -4.27 14.20 -26.52
C LYS A 9 -5.81 14.08 -26.50
N ASN A 10 -6.37 12.86 -26.57
CA ASN A 10 -7.82 12.61 -26.56
C ASN A 10 -8.28 11.80 -25.33
N GLU A 11 -7.56 11.86 -24.21
CA GLU A 11 -7.93 11.12 -23.01
C GLU A 11 -8.74 12.00 -22.03
N PRO A 12 -9.90 11.52 -21.54
CA PRO A 12 -10.64 12.25 -20.52
C PRO A 12 -9.81 12.33 -19.22
N VAL A 13 -9.78 13.53 -18.63
CA VAL A 13 -8.98 13.84 -17.43
C VAL A 13 -9.30 12.89 -16.28
N ASP A 14 -10.56 12.50 -16.10
CA ASP A 14 -10.99 11.54 -15.08
C ASP A 14 -10.29 10.18 -15.18
N ARG A 15 -10.02 9.71 -16.39
CA ARG A 15 -9.31 8.43 -16.61
C ARG A 15 -7.85 8.54 -16.21
N ALA A 16 -7.21 9.68 -16.47
CA ALA A 16 -5.84 9.94 -16.02
C ALA A 16 -5.74 9.97 -14.49
N LEU A 17 -6.69 10.66 -13.82
CA LEU A 17 -6.75 10.72 -12.36
C LEU A 17 -6.97 9.35 -11.71
N ARG A 18 -7.84 8.50 -12.28
CA ARG A 18 -8.03 7.12 -11.80
C ARG A 18 -6.76 6.28 -11.92
N ARG A 19 -6.03 6.40 -13.04
CA ARG A 19 -4.74 5.72 -13.21
C ARG A 19 -3.71 6.20 -12.20
N LEU A 20 -3.69 7.51 -11.89
CA LEU A 20 -2.81 8.09 -10.88
C LEU A 20 -3.09 7.51 -9.50
N LYS A 21 -4.36 7.51 -9.10
CA LYS A 21 -4.79 6.90 -7.84
C LYS A 21 -4.37 5.43 -7.76
N LYS A 22 -4.62 4.65 -8.81
CA LYS A 22 -4.25 3.22 -8.84
C LYS A 22 -2.74 2.99 -8.75
N LYS A 23 -1.92 3.85 -9.37
CA LYS A 23 -0.46 3.78 -9.27
C LYS A 23 0.02 4.12 -7.85
N LEU A 24 -0.55 5.15 -7.23
CA LEU A 24 -0.28 5.52 -5.83
C LEU A 24 -0.69 4.41 -4.83
N GLU A 25 -1.81 3.74 -5.08
CA GLU A 25 -2.26 2.61 -4.26
C GLU A 25 -1.37 1.38 -4.43
N ARG A 26 -0.93 1.08 -5.65
CA ARG A 26 0.00 -0.02 -5.94
C ARG A 26 1.35 0.16 -5.24
N GLU A 27 1.86 1.39 -5.21
CA GLU A 27 3.11 1.71 -4.51
C GLU A 27 2.92 1.85 -2.99
N ASN A 28 1.69 1.72 -2.47
CA ASN A 28 1.34 1.84 -1.05
C ASN A 28 1.78 3.15 -0.35
N ILE A 29 2.09 4.20 -1.10
CA ILE A 29 2.67 5.44 -0.56
C ILE A 29 1.78 6.10 0.48
N ILE A 30 0.47 6.13 0.24
CA ILE A 30 -0.49 6.72 1.17
C ILE A 30 -0.46 5.98 2.52
N LYS A 31 -0.30 4.66 2.51
CA LYS A 31 -0.21 3.86 3.74
C LYS A 31 1.11 4.12 4.44
N ASP A 32 2.21 4.19 3.70
CA ASP A 32 3.54 4.43 4.25
C ASP A 32 3.66 5.80 4.89
N VAL A 33 3.14 6.85 4.24
CA VAL A 33 3.11 8.21 4.79
C VAL A 33 2.31 8.25 6.09
N ARG A 34 1.14 7.58 6.13
CA ARG A 34 0.33 7.48 7.36
C ARG A 34 1.06 6.74 8.46
N ALA A 35 1.75 5.64 8.14
CA ALA A 35 2.51 4.85 9.10
C ALA A 35 3.72 5.60 9.67
N LYS A 36 4.34 6.48 8.86
CA LYS A 36 5.51 7.29 9.25
C LYS A 36 5.15 8.65 9.84
N ARG A 37 3.86 8.98 9.98
CA ARG A 37 3.42 10.29 10.52
C ARG A 37 3.87 10.50 11.96
N TYR A 38 4.02 9.43 12.73
CA TYR A 38 4.46 9.44 14.12
C TYR A 38 5.63 8.48 14.32
N ASN A 39 6.46 8.73 15.32
CA ASN A 39 7.52 7.82 15.69
C ASN A 39 6.95 6.60 16.42
N GLU A 40 7.14 5.41 15.85
CA GLU A 40 6.76 4.13 16.45
C GLU A 40 7.98 3.53 17.16
N LYS A 41 7.83 3.10 18.42
CA LYS A 41 8.94 2.50 19.15
C LYS A 41 9.42 1.22 18.45
N PRO A 42 10.72 0.89 18.48
CA PRO A 42 11.25 -0.30 17.80
C PRO A 42 10.59 -1.61 18.28
N THR A 43 10.22 -1.67 19.56
CA THR A 43 9.50 -2.79 20.17
C THR A 43 8.08 -2.95 19.61
N GLU A 44 7.35 -1.84 19.45
CA GLU A 44 6.01 -1.81 18.88
C GLU A 44 6.03 -2.23 17.42
N ARG A 45 7.00 -1.74 16.65
CA ARG A 45 7.22 -2.15 15.25
C ARG A 45 7.45 -3.66 15.14
N ARG A 46 8.23 -4.26 16.04
CA ARG A 46 8.46 -5.72 16.09
C ARG A 46 7.17 -6.46 16.42
N ARG A 47 6.43 -6.02 17.45
CA ARG A 47 5.15 -6.62 17.86
C ARG A 47 4.12 -6.60 16.74
N ARG A 48 3.98 -5.48 16.03
CA ARG A 48 3.06 -5.35 14.88
C ARG A 48 3.40 -6.34 13.77
N LYS A 49 4.69 -6.47 13.41
CA LYS A 49 5.14 -7.43 12.38
C LYS A 49 4.81 -8.87 12.74
N VAL A 50 5.11 -9.29 13.96
CA VAL A 50 4.82 -10.67 14.44
C VAL A 50 3.32 -10.94 14.40
N LYS A 51 2.48 -10.00 14.86
CA LYS A 51 1.02 -10.13 14.83
C LYS A 51 0.48 -10.30 13.40
N VAL A 52 0.96 -9.50 12.44
CA VAL A 52 0.54 -9.58 11.03
C VAL A 52 0.97 -10.92 10.41
N MET A 53 2.19 -11.38 10.70
CA MET A 53 2.70 -12.66 10.20
C MET A 53 1.89 -13.84 10.73
N ALA A 54 1.64 -13.88 12.05
CA ALA A 54 0.85 -14.94 12.67
C ALA A 54 -0.57 -15.01 12.09
N PHE A 55 -1.22 -13.86 11.91
CA PHE A 55 -2.54 -13.79 11.27
C PHE A 55 -2.51 -14.26 9.81
N THR A 56 -1.48 -13.86 9.05
CA THR A 56 -1.32 -14.28 7.66
C THR A 56 -1.09 -15.78 7.53
N GLN A 57 -0.31 -16.36 8.45
CA GLN A 57 -0.06 -17.81 8.49
C GLN A 57 -1.35 -18.58 8.80
N MET A 58 -2.09 -18.16 9.83
CA MET A 58 -3.40 -18.73 10.18
C MET A 58 -4.38 -18.75 8.99
N LEU A 59 -4.42 -17.67 8.19
CA LEU A 59 -5.27 -17.63 7.00
C LEU A 59 -4.80 -18.60 5.91
N ARG A 60 -3.48 -18.73 5.70
CA ARG A 60 -2.94 -19.69 4.72
C ARG A 60 -3.30 -21.12 5.09
N ASP A 61 -3.10 -21.49 6.35
CA ASP A 61 -3.39 -22.83 6.86
C ASP A 61 -4.89 -23.16 6.76
N ARG A 62 -5.76 -22.15 6.91
CA ARG A 62 -7.22 -22.31 6.73
C ARG A 62 -7.61 -22.55 5.27
N HIS A 63 -6.98 -21.85 4.33
CA HIS A 63 -7.32 -21.92 2.90
C HIS A 63 -6.54 -23.00 2.14
N SER A 64 -5.66 -23.74 2.80
CA SER A 64 -4.93 -24.87 2.22
C SER A 64 -5.69 -26.21 2.27
N GLN A 65 -6.86 -26.24 2.90
CA GLN A 65 -7.83 -27.33 2.91
C GLN A 65 -8.92 -27.04 1.87
#